data_AF-A0A661DRD5-F1
#
_entry.id   AF-A0A661DRD5-F1
#
_cell.length_a   1.000
_cell.length_b   1.000
_cell.length_c   1.000
_cell.angle_alpha   90.00
_cell.angle_beta   90.00
_cell.angle_gamma   90.00
#
_symmetry.space_group_name_H-M   'P 1'
#
loop_
_entity.id
_entity.type
_entity.pdbx_description
1 polymer ?
#
loop_
_entity_poly.entity_id
_entity_poly.type
_entity_poly.pdbx_seq_one_letter_code
_entity_poly.pdbx_strand_id
1 'polypeptide(L)'
;ELGVVGLMNTQFAIQGDKIFLLEVNPRASRTVPYVSKAIGVPLAKVAARCMAGRSLVEQGVTEEVIPEYYSVKEAVFPFIKFQGVDPILGPEMKSTGEVMGVGRTFGEAFAKSQLAASVVLPTGGKAFISVRSVDKDSIGEIAKDLVDLGFELLATRGTQKVLHDAGIECERVNKVAEGQPHIVDMIKNDEINLIVNTTEGRQSVADSREIRRAALQHQVNYTTTLAAARATCQALNSKDNDTVNCLQSLHGELK
;
A
#
# COMPACT_ATOMS: atom_id res chain seq x y z
N GLU A 1 6.21 0.35 -34.18
CA GLU A 1 7.39 0.35 -33.31
C GLU A 1 7.83 -1.03 -32.82
N LEU A 2 7.22 -1.66 -31.81
CA LEU A 2 7.78 -2.88 -31.20
C LEU A 2 7.33 -4.21 -31.83
N GLY A 3 6.39 -4.19 -32.78
CA GLY A 3 5.89 -5.42 -33.44
C GLY A 3 5.21 -6.41 -32.49
N VAL A 4 4.62 -5.93 -31.38
CA VAL A 4 4.02 -6.79 -30.36
C VAL A 4 2.81 -7.54 -30.93
N VAL A 5 2.80 -8.86 -30.75
CA VAL A 5 1.65 -9.73 -30.98
C VAL A 5 1.38 -10.51 -29.70
N GLY A 6 0.24 -10.25 -29.06
CA GLY A 6 -0.12 -10.83 -27.76
C GLY A 6 -0.13 -9.79 -26.64
N LEU A 7 0.41 -10.14 -25.46
CA LEU A 7 0.42 -9.25 -24.29
C LEU A 7 1.67 -8.37 -24.26
N MET A 8 1.51 -7.17 -23.69
CA MET A 8 2.60 -6.32 -23.25
C MET A 8 2.26 -5.66 -21.92
N ASN A 9 3.29 -5.19 -21.23
CA ASN A 9 3.17 -4.35 -20.04
C ASN A 9 4.12 -3.17 -20.15
N THR A 10 3.62 -1.98 -19.83
CA THR A 10 4.42 -0.75 -19.80
C THR A 10 4.39 -0.17 -18.41
N GLN A 11 5.54 0.32 -17.94
CA GLN A 11 5.69 0.94 -16.63
C GLN A 11 6.08 2.41 -16.81
N PHE A 12 5.40 3.28 -16.08
CA PHE A 12 5.59 4.72 -16.14
C PHE A 12 5.87 5.28 -14.74
N ALA A 13 6.57 6.41 -14.69
CA ALA A 13 6.61 7.29 -13.53
C ALA A 13 5.97 8.63 -13.91
N ILE A 14 5.09 9.14 -13.07
CA ILE A 14 4.39 10.41 -13.30
C ILE A 14 4.86 11.40 -12.21
N GLN A 15 5.38 12.56 -12.63
CA GLN A 15 5.85 13.61 -11.73
C GLN A 15 5.26 14.95 -12.18
N GLY A 16 4.28 15.45 -11.42
CA GLY A 16 3.44 16.57 -11.88
C GLY A 16 2.78 16.19 -13.21
N ASP A 17 2.91 17.08 -14.20
CA ASP A 17 2.33 16.85 -15.54
C ASP A 17 3.23 16.04 -16.47
N LYS A 18 4.40 15.57 -16.00
CA LYS A 18 5.37 14.83 -16.83
C LYS A 18 5.20 13.32 -16.69
N ILE A 19 5.12 12.63 -17.83
CA ILE A 19 5.08 11.17 -17.93
C ILE A 19 6.45 10.68 -18.39
N PHE A 20 7.08 9.83 -17.58
CA PHE A 20 8.36 9.18 -17.88
C PHE A 20 8.13 7.70 -18.15
N LEU A 21 8.69 7.18 -19.24
CA LEU A 21 8.69 5.75 -19.54
C LEU A 21 9.84 5.07 -18.77
N LEU A 22 9.52 4.06 -17.97
CA LEU A 22 10.52 3.26 -17.25
C LEU A 22 10.99 2.08 -18.09
N GLU A 23 10.06 1.21 -18.46
CA GLU A 23 10.34 0.04 -19.30
C GLU A 23 9.08 -0.47 -20.02
N VAL A 24 9.31 -1.24 -21.09
CA VAL A 24 8.29 -1.99 -21.82
C VAL A 24 8.66 -3.46 -21.80
N ASN A 25 7.74 -4.29 -21.33
CA ASN A 25 7.86 -5.75 -21.32
C ASN A 25 6.95 -6.31 -22.41
N PRO A 26 7.46 -6.74 -23.59
CA PRO A 26 6.67 -7.30 -24.69
C PRO A 26 6.28 -8.76 -24.42
N ARG A 27 5.68 -9.00 -23.26
CA ARG A 27 5.25 -10.31 -22.76
C ARG A 27 4.16 -10.14 -21.70
N ALA A 28 3.57 -11.26 -21.28
CA ALA A 28 2.73 -11.29 -20.10
C ALA A 28 3.49 -10.81 -18.85
N SER A 29 2.86 -9.94 -18.07
CA SER A 29 3.31 -9.53 -16.75
C SER A 29 2.61 -10.32 -15.65
N ARG A 30 3.18 -10.30 -14.44
CA ARG A 30 2.55 -10.88 -13.24
C ARG A 30 1.19 -10.26 -12.89
N THR A 31 0.86 -9.09 -13.43
CA THR A 31 -0.42 -8.39 -13.18
C THR A 31 -1.56 -8.88 -14.07
N VAL A 32 -1.30 -9.67 -15.12
CA VAL A 32 -2.33 -10.13 -16.06
C VAL A 32 -3.47 -10.89 -15.38
N PRO A 33 -3.21 -11.84 -14.44
CA PRO A 33 -4.29 -12.54 -13.74
C PRO A 33 -5.15 -11.59 -12.89
N TYR A 34 -4.51 -10.67 -12.16
CA TYR A 34 -5.20 -9.64 -11.37
C TYR A 34 -6.11 -8.77 -12.25
N VAL A 35 -5.57 -8.21 -13.33
CA VAL A 35 -6.35 -7.36 -14.25
C VAL A 35 -7.50 -8.17 -14.84
N SER A 36 -7.26 -9.39 -15.30
CA SER A 36 -8.30 -10.26 -15.86
C SER A 36 -9.45 -10.54 -14.88
N LYS A 37 -9.15 -10.61 -13.57
CA LYS A 37 -10.16 -10.78 -12.53
C LYS A 37 -10.90 -9.49 -12.23
N ALA A 38 -10.22 -8.36 -12.21
CA ALA A 38 -10.83 -7.05 -11.99
C ALA A 38 -11.82 -6.68 -13.11
N ILE A 39 -11.45 -6.91 -14.38
CA ILE A 39 -12.22 -6.44 -15.54
C ILE A 39 -13.06 -7.52 -16.24
N GLY A 40 -13.09 -8.75 -15.73
CA GLY A 40 -13.85 -9.85 -16.33
C GLY A 40 -13.33 -10.39 -17.66
N VAL A 41 -12.31 -9.76 -18.27
CA VAL A 41 -11.73 -10.18 -19.55
C VAL A 41 -10.59 -11.16 -19.33
N PRO A 42 -10.62 -12.38 -19.91
CA PRO A 42 -9.52 -13.34 -19.79
C PRO A 42 -8.34 -12.97 -20.71
N LEU A 43 -7.59 -11.93 -20.35
CA LEU A 43 -6.55 -11.31 -21.20
C LEU A 43 -5.53 -12.32 -21.76
N ALA A 44 -5.12 -13.30 -20.97
CA ALA A 44 -4.21 -14.36 -21.44
C ALA A 44 -4.81 -15.20 -22.57
N LYS A 45 -6.12 -15.52 -22.51
CA LYS A 45 -6.82 -16.26 -23.57
C LYS A 45 -6.99 -15.39 -24.83
N VAL A 46 -7.32 -14.11 -24.64
CA VAL A 46 -7.50 -13.16 -25.74
C VAL A 46 -6.19 -13.00 -26.51
N ALA A 47 -5.09 -12.75 -25.80
CA ALA A 47 -3.77 -12.59 -26.39
C ALA A 47 -3.23 -13.88 -27.02
N ALA A 48 -3.49 -15.05 -26.42
CA ALA A 48 -3.13 -16.33 -27.02
C ALA A 48 -3.81 -16.55 -28.38
N ARG A 49 -5.08 -16.15 -28.52
CA ARG A 49 -5.80 -16.19 -29.79
C ARG A 49 -5.25 -15.17 -30.80
N CYS A 50 -4.83 -13.98 -30.35
CA CYS A 50 -4.13 -13.03 -31.20
C CYS A 50 -2.83 -13.62 -31.76
N MET A 51 -2.03 -14.27 -30.91
CA MET A 51 -0.80 -14.95 -31.34
C MET A 51 -1.07 -16.11 -32.32
N ALA A 52 -2.25 -16.73 -32.24
CA ALA A 52 -2.70 -17.77 -33.18
C ALA A 52 -3.35 -17.21 -34.46
N GLY A 53 -3.35 -15.89 -34.67
CA GLY A 53 -3.86 -15.24 -35.89
C GLY A 53 -5.30 -14.74 -35.82
N ARG A 54 -5.98 -14.84 -34.66
CA ARG A 54 -7.33 -14.29 -34.48
C ARG A 54 -7.27 -12.91 -33.83
N SER A 55 -7.56 -11.87 -34.60
CA SER A 55 -7.53 -10.46 -34.19
C SER A 55 -8.46 -10.14 -33.01
N LEU A 56 -8.24 -9.01 -32.35
CA LEU A 56 -9.12 -8.48 -31.30
C LEU A 56 -10.55 -8.23 -31.81
N VAL A 57 -10.67 -7.75 -33.05
CA VAL A 57 -11.96 -7.50 -33.73
C VAL A 57 -12.75 -8.80 -33.88
N GLU A 58 -12.13 -9.87 -34.40
CA GLU A 58 -12.77 -11.19 -34.53
C GLU A 58 -13.12 -11.82 -33.18
N GLN A 59 -12.52 -11.37 -32.09
CA GLN A 59 -12.82 -11.80 -30.72
C GLN A 59 -13.86 -10.91 -30.02
N GLY A 60 -14.22 -9.75 -30.60
CA GLY A 60 -15.10 -8.77 -29.97
C GLY A 60 -14.51 -8.07 -28.75
N VAL A 61 -13.18 -8.04 -28.60
CA VAL A 61 -12.48 -7.42 -27.45
C VAL A 61 -11.70 -6.21 -27.92
N THR A 62 -12.43 -5.12 -28.19
CA THR A 62 -11.87 -3.89 -28.79
C THR A 62 -11.93 -2.67 -27.90
N GLU A 63 -12.82 -2.69 -26.90
CA GLU A 63 -13.01 -1.60 -25.94
C GLU A 63 -12.34 -1.91 -24.60
N GLU A 64 -11.89 -0.87 -23.91
CA GLU A 64 -11.38 -0.96 -22.55
C GLU A 64 -12.55 -1.10 -21.55
N VAL A 65 -12.47 -2.10 -20.68
CA VAL A 65 -13.48 -2.32 -19.63
C VAL A 65 -13.05 -1.57 -18.37
N ILE A 66 -13.89 -0.65 -17.91
CA ILE A 66 -13.69 0.13 -16.68
C ILE A 66 -14.81 -0.24 -15.68
N PRO A 67 -14.51 -1.08 -14.67
CA PRO A 67 -15.50 -1.44 -13.65
C PRO A 67 -15.97 -0.25 -12.79
N GLU A 68 -17.21 -0.30 -12.31
CA GLU A 68 -17.77 0.67 -11.33
C GLU A 68 -17.38 0.34 -9.87
N TYR A 69 -16.57 -0.70 -9.65
CA TYR A 69 -16.04 -1.11 -8.36
C TYR A 69 -14.51 -1.01 -8.32
N TYR A 70 -13.95 -0.82 -7.13
CA TYR A 70 -12.52 -0.83 -6.91
C TYR A 70 -12.00 -2.25 -6.69
N SER A 71 -10.90 -2.57 -7.36
CA SER A 71 -10.06 -3.72 -7.06
C SER A 71 -8.71 -3.22 -6.58
N VAL A 72 -8.23 -3.74 -5.45
CA VAL A 72 -6.92 -3.40 -4.88
C VAL A 72 -6.11 -4.67 -4.74
N LYS A 73 -4.85 -4.62 -5.20
CA LYS A 73 -3.90 -5.72 -5.07
C LYS A 73 -2.89 -5.38 -3.98
N GLU A 74 -2.75 -6.24 -2.99
CA GLU A 74 -1.72 -6.10 -1.94
C GLU A 74 -0.74 -7.28 -2.02
N ALA A 75 0.54 -7.01 -1.70
CA ALA A 75 1.62 -7.97 -1.71
C ALA A 75 1.83 -8.60 -0.33
N VAL A 76 2.15 -9.90 -0.31
CA VAL A 76 2.49 -10.64 0.90
C VAL A 76 4.01 -10.81 0.99
N PHE A 77 4.58 -10.39 2.12
CA PHE A 77 6.03 -10.37 2.33
C PHE A 77 6.50 -11.46 3.29
N PRO A 78 7.65 -12.10 3.01
CA PRO A 78 8.17 -13.19 3.85
C PRO A 78 9.02 -12.68 5.03
N PHE A 79 8.99 -11.39 5.37
CA PHE A 79 9.93 -10.80 6.34
C PHE A 79 9.94 -11.51 7.70
N ILE A 80 8.78 -11.99 8.17
CA ILE A 80 8.67 -12.75 9.43
C ILE A 80 9.49 -14.06 9.42
N LYS A 81 9.78 -14.61 8.24
CA LYS A 81 10.62 -15.80 8.07
C LYS A 81 12.12 -15.48 8.16
N PHE A 82 12.50 -14.21 8.02
CA PHE A 82 13.89 -13.76 7.94
C PHE A 82 14.17 -12.62 8.93
N GLN A 83 14.17 -12.94 10.23
CA GLN A 83 14.29 -11.97 11.35
C GLN A 83 15.56 -11.09 11.34
N GLY A 84 16.60 -11.49 10.60
CA GLY A 84 17.83 -10.70 10.40
C GLY A 84 17.72 -9.62 9.32
N VAL A 85 16.70 -9.68 8.47
CA VAL A 85 16.49 -8.76 7.35
C VAL A 85 15.70 -7.55 7.82
N ASP A 86 16.03 -6.39 7.27
CA ASP A 86 15.27 -5.16 7.48
C ASP A 86 13.99 -5.18 6.61
N PRO A 87 12.78 -5.11 7.21
CA PRO A 87 11.53 -5.21 6.48
C PRO A 87 11.16 -3.85 5.85
N ILE A 88 11.97 -3.46 4.86
CA ILE A 88 11.81 -2.22 4.09
C ILE A 88 11.62 -2.52 2.60
N LEU A 89 10.75 -1.73 1.98
CA LEU A 89 10.51 -1.73 0.55
C LEU A 89 11.64 -1.01 -0.19
N GLY A 90 11.89 -1.39 -1.43
CA GLY A 90 12.92 -0.82 -2.26
C GLY A 90 12.68 -1.09 -3.75
N PRO A 91 13.66 -0.76 -4.61
CA PRO A 91 13.53 -0.99 -6.05
C PRO A 91 13.48 -2.49 -6.42
N GLU A 92 13.97 -3.36 -5.54
CA GLU A 92 13.92 -4.81 -5.72
C GLU A 92 12.64 -5.40 -5.12
N MET A 93 11.96 -6.27 -5.89
CA MET A 93 10.76 -6.98 -5.45
C MET A 93 11.11 -8.11 -4.47
N LYS A 94 10.58 -8.07 -3.25
CA LYS A 94 10.80 -9.08 -2.19
C LYS A 94 9.56 -9.90 -1.80
N SER A 95 8.39 -9.56 -2.34
CA SER A 95 7.12 -10.22 -2.01
C SER A 95 7.04 -11.62 -2.65
N THR A 96 6.41 -12.57 -1.96
CA THR A 96 6.23 -13.95 -2.43
C THR A 96 4.84 -14.25 -2.95
N GLY A 97 3.84 -13.44 -2.58
CA GLY A 97 2.45 -13.63 -2.97
C GLY A 97 1.71 -12.31 -3.08
N GLU A 98 0.44 -12.40 -3.45
CA GLU A 98 -0.47 -11.27 -3.57
C GLU A 98 -1.89 -11.69 -3.23
N VAL A 99 -2.69 -10.72 -2.79
CA VAL A 99 -4.12 -10.84 -2.51
C VAL A 99 -4.87 -9.72 -3.22
N MET A 100 -6.18 -9.89 -3.35
CA MET A 100 -7.06 -8.93 -4.01
C MET A 100 -8.24 -8.61 -3.08
N GLY A 101 -8.42 -7.32 -2.76
CA GLY A 101 -9.61 -6.80 -2.12
C GLY A 101 -10.50 -6.10 -3.14
N VAL A 102 -11.82 -6.22 -2.98
CA VAL A 102 -12.82 -5.57 -3.86
C VAL A 102 -13.86 -4.84 -3.04
N GLY A 103 -14.17 -3.62 -3.44
CA GLY A 103 -15.13 -2.76 -2.75
C GLY A 103 -15.77 -1.71 -3.66
N ARG A 104 -16.83 -1.06 -3.16
CA ARG A 104 -17.48 0.07 -3.82
C ARG A 104 -16.68 1.36 -3.67
N THR A 105 -15.80 1.42 -2.68
CA THR A 105 -14.83 2.51 -2.50
C THR A 105 -13.40 1.97 -2.49
N PHE A 106 -12.43 2.85 -2.75
CA PHE A 106 -11.02 2.50 -2.61
C PHE A 106 -10.69 2.06 -1.18
N GLY A 107 -11.18 2.79 -0.16
CA GLY A 107 -10.96 2.47 1.25
C GLY A 107 -11.43 1.07 1.61
N GLU A 108 -12.64 0.69 1.18
CA GLU A 108 -13.18 -0.66 1.36
C GLU A 108 -12.32 -1.73 0.67
N ALA A 109 -11.98 -1.53 -0.60
CA ALA A 109 -11.16 -2.48 -1.35
C ALA A 109 -9.77 -2.65 -0.71
N PHE A 110 -9.17 -1.57 -0.22
CA PHE A 110 -7.89 -1.58 0.49
C PHE A 110 -8.02 -2.27 1.86
N ALA A 111 -9.06 -1.99 2.64
CA ALA A 111 -9.31 -2.67 3.92
C ALA A 111 -9.38 -4.19 3.74
N LYS A 112 -10.12 -4.66 2.72
CA LYS A 112 -10.24 -6.07 2.38
C LYS A 112 -8.93 -6.67 1.88
N SER A 113 -8.11 -5.92 1.12
CA SER A 113 -6.79 -6.42 0.70
C SER A 113 -5.83 -6.55 1.87
N GLN A 114 -5.85 -5.61 2.83
CA GLN A 114 -5.07 -5.70 4.06
C GLN A 114 -5.45 -6.93 4.88
N LEU A 115 -6.76 -7.12 5.12
CA LEU A 115 -7.26 -8.27 5.86
C LEU A 115 -6.87 -9.59 5.18
N ALA A 116 -7.01 -9.68 3.86
CA ALA A 116 -6.59 -10.85 3.08
C ALA A 116 -5.08 -11.10 3.16
N ALA A 117 -4.27 -10.04 3.28
CA ALA A 117 -2.83 -10.12 3.51
C ALA A 117 -2.47 -10.49 4.97
N SER A 118 -3.45 -10.87 5.79
CA SER A 118 -3.31 -11.16 7.23
C SER A 118 -2.87 -9.95 8.05
N VAL A 119 -3.24 -8.74 7.61
CA VAL A 119 -3.03 -7.49 8.34
C VAL A 119 -4.37 -7.01 8.90
N VAL A 120 -4.52 -7.05 10.22
CA VAL A 120 -5.70 -6.52 10.91
C VAL A 120 -5.44 -5.05 11.24
N LEU A 121 -6.17 -4.13 10.61
CA LEU A 121 -6.00 -2.71 10.86
C LEU A 121 -6.51 -2.33 12.27
N PRO A 122 -5.76 -1.54 13.05
CA PRO A 122 -6.18 -1.11 14.38
C PRO A 122 -7.33 -0.09 14.29
N THR A 123 -8.30 -0.14 15.20
CA THR A 123 -9.45 0.78 15.22
C THR A 123 -9.28 1.97 16.18
N GLY A 124 -8.09 2.14 16.76
CA GLY A 124 -7.75 3.22 17.69
C GLY A 124 -6.47 2.90 18.47
N GLY A 125 -6.24 3.66 19.54
CA GLY A 125 -5.05 3.54 20.39
C GLY A 125 -3.97 4.54 19.99
N LYS A 126 -2.69 4.14 20.03
CA LYS A 126 -1.57 5.06 19.79
C LYS A 126 -0.96 4.89 18.41
N ALA A 127 -0.86 5.99 17.66
CA ALA A 127 -0.22 6.04 16.36
C ALA A 127 1.11 6.80 16.43
N PHE A 128 2.20 6.13 16.10
CA PHE A 128 3.53 6.74 16.02
C PHE A 128 3.85 7.23 14.61
N ILE A 129 4.26 8.49 14.48
CA ILE A 129 4.58 9.15 13.21
C ILE A 129 6.02 9.64 13.21
N SER A 130 6.82 9.15 12.27
CA SER A 130 8.19 9.62 12.03
C SER A 130 8.51 9.61 10.54
N VAL A 131 8.43 10.77 9.92
CA VAL A 131 8.58 10.93 8.46
C VAL A 131 9.84 11.69 8.07
N ARG A 132 10.33 11.44 6.86
CA ARG A 132 11.43 12.21 6.24
C ARG A 132 10.99 13.64 5.93
N SER A 133 11.96 14.54 5.71
CA SER A 133 11.69 15.97 5.54
C SER A 133 10.71 16.31 4.42
N VAL A 134 10.82 15.65 3.25
CA VAL A 134 9.94 15.92 2.08
C VAL A 134 8.48 15.52 2.30
N ASP A 135 8.23 14.66 3.29
CA ASP A 135 6.90 14.15 3.60
C ASP A 135 6.19 15.00 4.69
N LYS A 136 6.90 15.94 5.31
CA LYS A 136 6.39 16.73 6.44
C LYS A 136 5.25 17.67 6.06
N ASP A 137 5.27 18.24 4.87
CA ASP A 137 4.21 19.17 4.45
C ASP A 137 2.87 18.43 4.23
N SER A 138 2.93 17.14 3.89
CA SER A 138 1.75 16.30 3.62
C SER A 138 1.27 15.48 4.82
N ILE A 139 2.02 15.46 5.93
CA ILE A 139 1.68 14.61 7.08
C ILE A 139 0.50 15.15 7.90
N GLY A 140 0.24 16.45 7.82
CA GLY A 140 -0.83 17.09 8.59
C GLY A 140 -2.23 16.54 8.28
N GLU A 141 -2.52 16.24 7.01
CA GLU A 141 -3.80 15.62 6.62
C GLU A 141 -3.95 14.23 7.23
N ILE A 142 -2.92 13.38 7.11
CA ILE A 142 -2.93 12.01 7.66
C ILE A 142 -3.03 12.05 9.19
N ALA A 143 -2.34 12.97 9.85
CA ALA A 143 -2.42 13.13 11.30
C ALA A 143 -3.83 13.54 11.77
N LYS A 144 -4.50 14.44 11.04
CA LYS A 144 -5.90 14.79 11.33
C LYS A 144 -6.84 13.60 11.14
N ASP A 145 -6.70 12.88 10.03
CA ASP A 145 -7.51 11.67 9.77
C ASP A 145 -7.33 10.65 10.91
N LEU A 146 -6.10 10.45 11.41
CA LEU A 146 -5.83 9.56 12.53
C LEU A 146 -6.45 10.04 13.85
N VAL A 147 -6.42 11.35 14.14
CA VAL A 147 -7.09 11.92 15.30
C VAL A 147 -8.61 11.73 15.21
N ASP A 148 -9.20 11.99 14.05
CA ASP A 148 -10.64 11.80 13.80
C ASP A 148 -11.06 10.33 13.93
N LEU A 149 -10.15 9.41 13.59
CA LEU A 149 -10.29 7.96 13.81
C LEU A 149 -10.07 7.54 15.27
N GLY A 150 -9.76 8.47 16.18
CA GLY A 150 -9.60 8.22 17.62
C GLY A 150 -8.21 7.75 18.04
N PHE A 151 -7.17 8.03 17.26
CA PHE A 151 -5.79 7.74 17.65
C PHE A 151 -5.17 8.88 18.46
N GLU A 152 -4.44 8.52 19.51
CA GLU A 152 -3.47 9.38 20.17
C GLU A 152 -2.17 9.40 19.36
N LEU A 153 -1.65 10.59 19.05
CA LEU A 153 -0.48 10.72 18.19
C LEU A 153 0.81 10.84 19.00
N LEU A 154 1.83 10.08 18.60
CA LEU A 154 3.20 10.20 19.07
C LEU A 154 4.12 10.48 17.89
N ALA A 155 5.12 11.34 18.04
CA ALA A 155 6.04 11.62 16.96
C ALA A 155 7.46 11.94 17.41
N THR A 156 8.41 11.69 16.51
CA THR A 156 9.80 12.14 16.73
C THR A 156 9.87 13.65 16.67
N ARG A 157 10.86 14.25 17.37
CA ARG A 157 11.03 15.72 17.52
C ARG A 157 10.75 16.51 16.24
N GLY A 158 11.33 16.07 15.12
CA GLY A 158 11.23 16.79 13.85
C GLY A 158 9.85 16.72 13.19
N THR A 159 9.09 15.65 13.45
CA THR A 159 7.72 15.46 12.94
C THR A 159 6.71 16.13 13.88
N GLN A 160 6.89 15.95 15.18
CA GLN A 160 6.06 16.56 16.23
C GLN A 160 6.01 18.09 16.11
N LYS A 161 7.16 18.73 15.85
CA LYS A 161 7.19 20.17 15.60
C LYS A 161 6.24 20.60 14.48
N VAL A 162 6.25 19.90 13.35
CA VAL A 162 5.39 20.24 12.20
C VAL A 162 3.92 20.02 12.51
N LEU A 163 3.59 18.94 13.23
CA LEU A 163 2.22 18.69 13.67
C LEU A 163 1.71 19.77 14.64
N HIS A 164 2.54 20.15 15.60
CA HIS A 164 2.20 21.21 16.56
C HIS A 164 2.06 22.57 15.87
N ASP A 165 2.96 22.91 14.93
CA ASP A 165 2.85 24.13 14.11
C ASP A 165 1.56 24.15 13.27
N ALA A 166 0.99 22.98 12.95
CA ALA A 166 -0.30 22.80 12.29
C ALA A 166 -1.51 22.70 13.25
N GLY A 167 -1.30 22.87 14.57
CA GLY A 167 -2.35 22.83 15.60
C GLY A 167 -2.82 21.41 15.95
N ILE A 168 -2.02 20.38 15.68
CA ILE A 168 -2.35 18.98 15.97
C ILE A 168 -1.58 18.54 17.22
N GLU A 169 -2.32 18.14 18.25
CA GLU A 169 -1.75 17.59 19.48
C GLU A 169 -0.99 16.29 19.21
N CYS A 170 0.26 16.23 19.68
CA CYS A 170 1.13 15.08 19.47
C CYS A 170 2.22 15.00 20.54
N GLU A 171 2.28 13.85 21.22
CA GLU A 171 3.29 13.56 22.22
C GLU A 171 4.65 13.32 21.55
N ARG A 172 5.73 13.86 22.15
CA ARG A 172 7.08 13.62 21.65
C ARG A 172 7.60 12.28 22.17
N VAL A 173 8.12 11.44 21.27
CA VAL A 173 8.86 10.22 21.62
C VAL A 173 10.29 10.26 21.05
N ASN A 174 11.23 9.70 21.81
CA ASN A 174 12.62 9.59 21.40
C ASN A 174 12.82 8.47 20.37
N LYS A 175 13.75 8.69 19.44
CA LYS A 175 14.40 7.59 18.70
C LYS A 175 15.34 6.81 19.61
N VAL A 176 15.76 5.62 19.17
CA VAL A 176 16.72 4.78 19.91
C VAL A 176 18.00 5.55 20.27
N ALA A 177 18.51 6.37 19.36
CA ALA A 177 19.71 7.18 19.58
C ALA A 177 19.51 8.40 20.52
N GLU A 178 18.27 8.75 20.87
CA GLU A 178 17.93 9.98 21.61
C GLU A 178 17.72 9.74 23.11
N GLY A 179 17.75 8.50 23.60
CA GLY A 179 17.63 8.13 25.02
C GLY A 179 16.27 7.50 25.37
N GLN A 180 16.12 7.06 26.63
CA GLN A 180 14.94 6.33 27.12
C GLN A 180 13.90 7.22 27.85
N PRO A 181 12.61 6.86 27.82
CA PRO A 181 12.01 5.80 27.00
C PRO A 181 12.02 6.20 25.51
N HIS A 182 12.19 5.21 24.61
CA HIS A 182 12.17 5.43 23.16
C HIS A 182 11.12 4.56 22.47
N ILE A 183 10.81 4.87 21.21
CA ILE A 183 9.75 4.19 20.44
C ILE A 183 9.86 2.65 20.43
N VAL A 184 11.07 2.08 20.39
CA VAL A 184 11.22 0.61 20.40
C VAL A 184 10.80 -0.01 21.74
N ASP A 185 10.92 0.72 22.85
CA ASP A 185 10.47 0.24 24.16
C ASP A 185 8.93 0.22 24.20
N MET A 186 8.30 1.30 23.70
CA MET A 186 6.85 1.40 23.61
C MET A 186 6.24 0.33 22.70
N ILE A 187 6.88 0.02 21.56
CA ILE A 187 6.47 -1.09 20.69
C ILE A 187 6.54 -2.42 21.46
N LYS A 188 7.62 -2.64 22.22
CA LYS A 188 7.81 -3.88 23.00
C LYS A 188 6.84 -4.03 24.16
N ASN A 189 6.35 -2.92 24.70
CA ASN A 189 5.35 -2.86 25.75
C ASN A 189 3.91 -2.90 25.22
N ASP A 190 3.72 -3.15 23.91
CA ASP A 190 2.41 -3.16 23.24
C ASP A 190 1.63 -1.84 23.38
N GLU A 191 2.35 -0.72 23.50
CA GLU A 191 1.77 0.61 23.65
C GLU A 191 1.47 1.29 22.30
N ILE A 192 1.90 0.71 21.17
CA ILE A 192 1.75 1.31 19.83
C ILE A 192 0.92 0.40 18.94
N ASN A 193 -0.10 0.96 18.28
CA ASN A 193 -1.03 0.20 17.44
C ASN A 193 -0.78 0.44 15.94
N LEU A 194 -0.32 1.64 15.59
CA LEU A 194 -0.05 2.03 14.21
C LEU A 194 1.25 2.81 14.10
N ILE A 195 2.03 2.57 13.05
CA ILE A 195 3.27 3.28 12.76
C ILE A 195 3.25 3.85 11.34
N VAL A 196 3.55 5.13 11.21
CA VAL A 196 3.84 5.80 9.92
C VAL A 196 5.32 6.17 9.94
N ASN A 197 6.16 5.37 9.25
CA ASN A 197 7.61 5.58 9.24
C ASN A 197 8.17 5.67 7.83
N THR A 198 8.36 6.89 7.33
CA THR A 198 9.06 7.12 6.05
C THR A 198 10.51 7.49 6.29
N THR A 199 11.41 6.98 5.45
CA THR A 199 12.86 7.19 5.60
C THR A 199 13.51 7.45 4.26
N GLU A 200 14.61 8.20 4.28
CA GLU A 200 15.40 8.50 3.08
C GLU A 200 16.89 8.57 3.45
N GLY A 201 17.74 8.07 2.56
CA GLY A 201 19.18 8.00 2.77
C GLY A 201 19.61 6.81 3.64
N ARG A 202 20.82 6.31 3.38
CA ARG A 202 21.33 5.07 4.01
C ARG A 202 21.36 5.15 5.54
N GLN A 203 21.75 6.29 6.10
CA GLN A 203 21.84 6.46 7.55
C GLN A 203 20.47 6.40 8.22
N SER A 204 19.49 7.17 7.75
CA SER A 204 18.15 7.17 8.36
C SER A 204 17.42 5.84 8.18
N VAL A 205 17.69 5.11 7.09
CA VAL A 205 17.22 3.74 6.91
C VAL A 205 17.80 2.83 7.98
N ALA A 206 19.12 2.89 8.23
CA ALA A 206 19.78 2.08 9.26
C ALA A 206 19.28 2.44 10.67
N ASP A 207 19.15 3.73 10.98
CA ASP A 207 18.70 4.21 12.30
C ASP A 207 17.24 3.81 12.60
N SER A 208 16.42 3.65 11.57
CA SER A 208 15.00 3.27 11.71
C SER A 208 14.76 1.76 11.56
N ARG A 209 15.82 0.97 11.32
CA ARG A 209 15.75 -0.49 11.16
C ARG A 209 15.13 -1.16 12.38
N GLU A 210 15.54 -0.75 13.57
CA GLU A 210 15.06 -1.36 14.81
C GLU A 210 13.57 -1.09 15.05
N ILE A 211 13.04 0.06 14.61
CA ILE A 211 11.61 0.36 14.67
C ILE A 211 10.82 -0.62 13.80
N ARG A 212 11.22 -0.79 12.54
CA ARG A 212 10.53 -1.69 11.61
C ARG A 212 10.62 -3.16 12.03
N ARG A 213 11.76 -3.57 12.58
CA ARG A 213 11.94 -4.93 13.11
C ARG A 213 11.07 -5.17 14.34
N ALA A 214 11.07 -4.24 15.30
CA ALA A 214 10.22 -4.34 16.48
C ALA A 214 8.74 -4.36 16.09
N ALA A 215 8.32 -3.50 15.16
CA ALA A 215 6.95 -3.47 14.66
C ALA A 215 6.53 -4.81 14.04
N LEU A 216 7.38 -5.40 13.19
CA LEU A 216 7.13 -6.71 12.59
C LEU A 216 7.05 -7.83 13.64
N GLN A 217 7.93 -7.81 14.64
CA GLN A 217 7.98 -8.84 15.69
C GLN A 217 6.79 -8.79 16.64
N HIS A 218 6.34 -7.57 16.98
CA HIS A 218 5.17 -7.33 17.83
C HIS A 218 3.86 -7.24 17.04
N GLN A 219 3.90 -7.53 15.73
CA GLN A 219 2.73 -7.46 14.84
C GLN A 219 2.01 -6.10 14.87
N VAL A 220 2.75 -5.02 15.11
CA VAL A 220 2.24 -3.65 15.04
C VAL A 220 2.14 -3.25 13.58
N ASN A 221 1.00 -2.71 13.18
CA ASN A 221 0.78 -2.28 11.81
C ASN A 221 1.68 -1.08 11.49
N TYR A 222 2.44 -1.15 10.40
CA TYR A 222 3.31 -0.07 9.99
C TYR A 222 3.27 0.18 8.50
N THR A 223 3.44 1.45 8.13
CA THR A 223 3.56 1.91 6.75
C THR A 223 4.92 2.55 6.54
N THR A 224 5.51 2.33 5.37
CA THR A 224 6.83 2.88 5.01
C THR A 224 6.76 3.99 3.96
N THR A 225 5.55 4.35 3.52
CA THR A 225 5.29 5.43 2.56
C THR A 225 4.07 6.24 3.01
N LEU A 226 4.02 7.53 2.65
CA LEU A 226 2.85 8.36 2.92
C LEU A 226 1.60 7.89 2.16
N ALA A 227 1.76 7.39 0.94
CA ALA A 227 0.66 6.89 0.14
C ALA A 227 -0.03 5.70 0.85
N ALA A 228 0.75 4.78 1.42
CA ALA A 228 0.22 3.69 2.21
C ALA A 228 -0.49 4.19 3.49
N ALA A 229 0.10 5.17 4.19
CA ALA A 229 -0.55 5.76 5.37
C ALA A 229 -1.91 6.40 5.04
N ARG A 230 -2.00 7.14 3.93
CA ARG A 230 -3.27 7.72 3.43
C ARG A 230 -4.28 6.63 3.06
N ALA A 231 -3.84 5.57 2.38
CA ALA A 231 -4.71 4.43 2.05
C ALA A 231 -5.20 3.70 3.31
N THR A 232 -4.35 3.55 4.34
CA THR A 232 -4.74 3.01 5.64
C THR A 232 -5.82 3.88 6.30
N CYS A 233 -5.69 5.21 6.29
CA CYS A 233 -6.74 6.09 6.85
C CYS A 233 -8.07 5.94 6.10
N GLN A 234 -8.05 5.85 4.77
CA GLN A 234 -9.26 5.60 3.97
C GLN A 234 -9.90 4.25 4.29
N ALA A 235 -9.09 3.21 4.51
CA ALA A 235 -9.57 1.90 4.90
C ALA A 235 -10.17 1.87 6.30
N LEU A 236 -9.57 2.59 7.26
CA LEU A 236 -10.11 2.72 8.62
C LEU A 236 -11.43 3.52 8.64
N ASN A 237 -11.61 4.47 7.73
CA ASN A 237 -12.86 5.19 7.52
C ASN A 237 -13.93 4.38 6.76
N SER A 238 -13.59 3.21 6.21
CA SER A 238 -14.56 2.35 5.50
C SER A 238 -15.55 1.75 6.47
N LYS A 239 -16.85 1.93 6.20
CA LYS A 239 -17.96 1.47 7.05
C LYS A 239 -18.41 0.03 6.77
N ASP A 240 -18.11 -0.49 5.58
CA ASP A 240 -18.53 -1.82 5.16
C ASP A 240 -17.32 -2.65 4.76
N ASN A 241 -16.86 -3.48 5.69
CA ASN A 241 -15.75 -4.42 5.45
C ASN A 241 -16.23 -5.88 5.45
N ASP A 242 -17.50 -6.12 5.73
CA ASP A 242 -18.08 -7.46 5.93
C ASP A 242 -18.87 -7.94 4.70
N THR A 243 -19.32 -7.04 3.83
CA THR A 243 -20.02 -7.44 2.60
C THR A 243 -19.08 -8.19 1.67
N VAL A 244 -19.49 -9.39 1.28
CA VAL A 244 -18.78 -10.24 0.33
C VAL A 244 -19.43 -10.19 -1.05
N ASN A 245 -18.60 -10.12 -2.09
CA ASN A 245 -19.05 -10.18 -3.47
C ASN A 245 -18.48 -11.44 -4.11
N CYS A 246 -19.31 -12.23 -4.79
CA CYS A 246 -18.80 -13.29 -5.65
C CYS A 246 -18.36 -12.70 -6.99
N LEU A 247 -17.34 -13.31 -7.60
CA LEU A 247 -16.75 -12.83 -8.84
C LEU A 247 -17.77 -12.78 -9.98
N GLN A 248 -18.70 -13.74 -10.00
CA GLN A 248 -19.75 -13.85 -11.00
C GLN A 248 -20.72 -12.65 -10.95
N SER A 249 -21.09 -12.20 -9.75
CA SER A 249 -21.94 -11.02 -9.59
C SER A 249 -21.22 -9.77 -10.08
N LEU A 250 -19.95 -9.58 -9.69
CA LEU A 250 -19.14 -8.46 -10.15
C LEU A 250 -19.02 -8.43 -11.69
N HIS A 251 -18.77 -9.59 -12.30
CA HIS A 251 -18.68 -9.68 -13.76
C HIS A 251 -20.02 -9.49 -14.46
N GLY A 252 -21.14 -9.77 -13.78
CA GLY A 252 -22.49 -9.45 -14.27
C GLY A 252 -22.82 -7.95 -14.26
N GLU A 253 -22.06 -7.13 -13.52
CA GLU A 253 -22.20 -5.66 -13.52
C GLU A 253 -21.46 -4.99 -14.69
N LEU A 254 -20.53 -5.70 -15.32
CA LEU A 254 -19.74 -5.19 -16.44
C LEU A 254 -20.60 -5.15 -17.71
N LYS A 255 -20.63 -3.98 -18.35
CA LYS A 255 -21.35 -3.76 -19.63
C LYS A 255 -20.51 -4.19 -20.83
#